data_AF-A0A1W5DCS3-F1
#
_entry.id   AF-A0A1W5DCS3-F1
#
_cell.length_a   1.000
_cell.length_b   1.000
_cell.length_c   1.000
_cell.angle_alpha   90.00
_cell.angle_beta   90.00
_cell.angle_gamma   90.00
#
_symmetry.space_group_name_H-M   'P 1'
#
loop_
_entity.id
_entity.type
_entity.pdbx_description
1 polymer ?
#
loop_
_entity_poly.entity_id
_entity_poly.type
_entity_poly.pdbx_seq_one_letter_code
_entity_poly.pdbx_strand_id
1 'polypeptide(L)'
;MMSPDASHVEQIIPERYAADAVELPGSRELLSSLEEAKVPWLVVTSGTRGLVEAWFKVMRLPYPKKLVSAEDVKIGKPDPTCYRLGTERLGLDPEAAMLVLEDAPAGIRAGKAAGYKVVGLTTTHSSDQVKEAGADWVLKDLSSVRYLGRDEKTGAVNIELSGA
;
A
#
# COMPACT_ATOMS: atom_id res chain seq x y z
N MET A 1 9.50 34.72 3.39
CA MET A 1 8.56 33.81 2.71
C MET A 1 9.04 32.41 3.00
N MET A 2 8.34 31.65 3.85
CA MET A 2 8.72 30.25 4.12
C MET A 2 8.59 29.47 2.81
N SER A 3 9.62 28.70 2.45
CA SER A 3 9.52 27.72 1.38
C SER A 3 8.35 26.78 1.70
N PRO A 4 7.47 26.48 0.73
CA PRO A 4 6.43 25.49 0.98
C PRO A 4 7.08 24.18 1.43
N ASP A 5 6.53 23.56 2.47
CA ASP A 5 6.98 22.25 2.89
C ASP A 5 6.73 21.23 1.77
N ALA A 6 7.47 20.12 1.78
CA ALA A 6 7.41 19.12 0.72
C ALA A 6 5.99 18.57 0.51
N SER A 7 5.20 18.48 1.58
CA SER A 7 3.82 17.97 1.56
C SER A 7 2.91 18.89 0.74
N HIS A 8 3.03 20.21 0.94
CA HIS A 8 2.31 21.19 0.14
C HIS A 8 2.71 21.16 -1.34
N VAL A 9 4.00 21.02 -1.64
CA VAL A 9 4.48 20.96 -3.03
C VAL A 9 3.98 19.70 -3.72
N GLU A 10 4.04 18.54 -3.07
CA GLU A 10 3.61 17.28 -3.66
C GLU A 10 2.09 17.18 -3.82
N GLN A 11 1.29 17.80 -2.93
CA GLN A 11 -0.17 17.87 -3.06
C GLN A 11 -0.61 18.51 -4.39
N ILE A 12 0.20 19.40 -4.96
CA ILE A 12 -0.11 20.06 -6.23
C ILE A 12 -0.02 19.09 -7.41
N ILE A 13 0.76 18.00 -7.30
CA ILE A 13 0.98 17.05 -8.40
C ILE A 13 -0.34 16.41 -8.84
N PRO A 14 -1.14 15.77 -7.95
CA PRO A 14 -2.43 15.22 -8.35
C PRO A 14 -3.38 16.28 -8.87
N GLU A 15 -3.39 17.47 -8.28
CA GLU A 15 -4.30 18.55 -8.68
C GLU A 15 -4.04 19.05 -10.11
N ARG A 16 -2.77 19.06 -10.55
CA ARG A 16 -2.39 19.54 -11.88
C ARG A 16 -2.31 18.45 -12.94
N TYR A 17 -1.89 17.25 -12.55
CA TYR A 17 -1.58 16.14 -13.48
C TYR A 17 -2.54 14.96 -13.35
N ALA A 18 -3.69 15.15 -12.68
CA ALA A 18 -4.78 14.17 -12.58
C ALA A 18 -5.14 13.52 -13.92
N ALA A 19 -5.19 14.32 -14.99
CA ALA A 19 -5.61 13.87 -16.31
C ALA A 19 -4.67 12.83 -16.94
N ASP A 20 -3.41 12.81 -16.52
CA ASP A 20 -2.38 11.88 -17.02
C ASP A 20 -2.27 10.61 -16.16
N ALA A 21 -2.94 10.58 -15.00
CA ALA A 21 -2.91 9.47 -14.09
C ALA A 21 -4.12 8.56 -14.32
N VAL A 22 -3.89 7.25 -14.27
CA VAL A 22 -4.95 6.24 -14.33
C VAL A 22 -4.97 5.44 -13.03
N GLU A 23 -6.18 5.08 -12.61
CA GLU A 23 -6.34 4.13 -11.52
C GLU A 23 -5.68 2.79 -11.91
N LEU A 24 -4.94 2.19 -10.98
CA LEU A 24 -4.39 0.86 -11.19
C LEU A 24 -5.53 -0.17 -11.26
N PRO A 25 -5.59 -1.04 -12.29
CA PRO A 25 -6.65 -2.03 -12.42
C PRO A 25 -6.84 -2.87 -11.16
N GLY A 26 -8.10 -3.02 -10.71
CA GLY A 26 -8.49 -3.75 -9.51
C GLY A 26 -8.47 -2.95 -8.20
N SER A 27 -7.90 -1.73 -8.17
CA SER A 27 -7.79 -0.94 -6.93
C SER A 27 -9.16 -0.67 -6.30
N ARG A 28 -10.10 -0.10 -7.05
CA ARG A 28 -11.43 0.24 -6.54
C ARG A 28 -12.22 -0.96 -6.07
N GLU A 29 -12.17 -2.07 -6.80
CA GLU A 29 -12.88 -3.31 -6.43
C GLU A 29 -12.33 -3.85 -5.10
N LEU A 30 -11.00 -3.99 -4.99
CA LEU A 30 -10.36 -4.44 -3.76
C LEU A 30 -10.68 -3.51 -2.59
N LEU A 31 -10.42 -2.21 -2.72
CA LEU A 31 -10.65 -1.26 -1.64
C LEU A 31 -12.12 -1.17 -1.20
N SER A 32 -13.06 -1.24 -2.15
CA SER A 32 -14.49 -1.22 -1.83
C SER A 32 -14.90 -2.48 -1.06
N SER A 33 -14.40 -3.65 -1.47
CA SER A 33 -14.69 -4.90 -0.77
C SER A 33 -14.16 -4.92 0.67
N LEU A 34 -12.96 -4.35 0.90
CA LEU A 34 -12.37 -4.22 2.23
C LEU A 34 -13.16 -3.24 3.11
N GLU A 35 -13.61 -2.12 2.55
CA GLU A 35 -14.44 -1.15 3.29
C GLU A 35 -15.82 -1.70 3.65
N GLU A 36 -16.50 -2.35 2.70
CA GLU A 36 -17.81 -2.97 2.94
C GLU A 36 -17.73 -4.05 4.03
N ALA A 37 -16.69 -4.87 3.98
CA ALA A 37 -16.42 -5.90 4.98
C ALA A 37 -15.79 -5.37 6.29
N LYS A 38 -15.54 -4.06 6.39
CA LYS A 38 -14.88 -3.41 7.53
C LYS A 38 -13.54 -4.08 7.91
N VAL A 39 -12.80 -4.55 6.92
CA VAL A 39 -11.45 -5.09 7.10
C VAL A 39 -10.51 -3.93 7.39
N PRO A 40 -9.72 -3.96 8.47
CA PRO A 40 -8.75 -2.90 8.74
C PRO A 40 -7.58 -3.02 7.75
N TRP A 41 -7.32 -1.94 7.00
CA TRP A 41 -6.17 -1.80 6.10
C TRP A 41 -5.57 -0.40 6.24
N LEU A 42 -4.36 -0.22 5.72
CA LEU A 42 -3.69 1.07 5.65
C LEU A 42 -2.86 1.20 4.37
N VAL A 43 -2.44 2.43 4.07
CA VAL A 43 -1.39 2.70 3.08
C VAL A 43 -0.05 2.92 3.78
N VAL A 44 1.03 2.41 3.20
CA VAL A 44 2.42 2.70 3.61
C VAL A 44 3.20 3.20 2.39
N THR A 45 3.58 4.48 2.38
CA THR A 45 4.18 5.14 1.21
C THR A 45 5.47 5.90 1.55
N SER A 46 6.32 6.08 0.54
CA SER A 46 7.43 7.04 0.57
C SER A 46 7.02 8.45 0.15
N GLY A 47 5.75 8.66 -0.23
CA GLY A 47 5.20 9.98 -0.51
C GLY A 47 4.71 10.68 0.76
N THR A 48 4.46 11.99 0.64
CA THR A 48 3.91 12.79 1.74
C THR A 48 2.40 12.56 1.94
N ARG A 49 1.85 13.01 3.08
CA ARG A 49 0.40 12.96 3.32
C ARG A 49 -0.38 13.76 2.28
N GLY A 50 0.09 14.97 1.93
CA GLY A 50 -0.55 15.81 0.92
C GLY A 50 -0.66 15.11 -0.44
N LEU A 51 0.40 14.40 -0.85
CA LEU A 51 0.39 13.61 -2.09
C LEU A 51 -0.68 12.51 -2.08
N VAL A 52 -0.73 11.72 -1.00
CA VAL A 52 -1.67 10.60 -0.87
C VAL A 52 -3.11 11.12 -0.83
N GLU A 53 -3.37 12.11 0.01
CA GLU A 53 -4.70 12.71 0.16
C GLU A 53 -5.23 13.25 -1.16
N ALA A 54 -4.40 13.97 -1.91
CA ALA A 54 -4.77 14.51 -3.20
C ALA A 54 -5.01 13.42 -4.25
N TRP A 55 -4.19 12.35 -4.31
CA TRP A 55 -4.44 11.24 -5.24
C TRP A 55 -5.75 10.51 -4.95
N PHE A 56 -6.01 10.14 -3.69
CA PHE A 56 -7.27 9.45 -3.35
C PHE A 56 -8.50 10.31 -3.63
N LYS A 57 -8.42 11.63 -3.38
CA LYS A 57 -9.48 12.59 -3.67
C LYS A 57 -9.75 12.71 -5.17
N VAL A 58 -8.70 12.90 -5.98
CA VAL A 58 -8.81 13.04 -7.44
C VAL A 58 -9.35 11.76 -8.06
N MET A 59 -8.84 10.60 -7.64
CA MET A 59 -9.25 9.28 -8.16
C MET A 59 -10.59 8.79 -7.59
N ARG A 60 -11.14 9.49 -6.59
CA ARG A 60 -12.38 9.14 -5.88
C ARG A 60 -12.36 7.68 -5.41
N LEU A 61 -11.23 7.27 -4.82
CA LEU A 61 -11.05 5.93 -4.26
C LEU A 61 -11.50 5.90 -2.80
N PRO A 62 -11.90 4.73 -2.26
CA PRO A 62 -12.12 4.58 -0.83
C PRO A 62 -10.86 4.99 -0.04
N TYR A 63 -11.03 5.95 0.88
CA TYR A 63 -9.90 6.57 1.57
C TYR A 63 -9.41 5.67 2.73
N PRO A 64 -8.10 5.45 2.89
CA PRO A 64 -7.57 4.68 4.00
C PRO A 64 -7.80 5.40 5.33
N LYS A 65 -8.39 4.72 6.30
CA LYS A 65 -8.58 5.28 7.67
C LYS A 65 -7.27 5.50 8.42
N LYS A 66 -6.20 4.83 7.98
CA LYS A 66 -4.86 4.85 8.56
C LYS A 66 -3.85 4.94 7.43
N LEU A 67 -2.80 5.72 7.61
CA LEU A 67 -1.75 5.96 6.61
C LEU A 67 -0.42 6.05 7.34
N VAL A 68 0.65 5.45 6.82
CA VAL A 68 2.04 5.76 7.15
C VAL A 68 2.68 6.43 5.94
N SER A 69 3.12 7.66 6.09
CA SER A 69 3.74 8.47 5.03
C SER A 69 5.23 8.68 5.29
N ALA A 70 5.91 9.38 4.37
CA ALA A 70 7.31 9.76 4.52
C ALA A 70 7.57 10.57 5.81
N GLU A 71 6.63 11.41 6.23
CA GLU A 71 6.76 12.23 7.43
C GLU A 71 6.76 11.42 8.73
N ASP A 72 6.33 10.16 8.70
CA ASP A 72 6.17 9.32 9.89
C ASP A 72 7.41 8.53 10.28
N VAL A 73 8.41 8.47 9.41
CA VAL A 73 9.59 7.64 9.60
C VAL A 73 10.87 8.44 9.38
N LYS A 74 11.90 8.13 10.17
CA LYS A 74 13.23 8.76 10.03
C LYS A 74 14.02 8.21 8.85
N ILE A 75 13.79 6.94 8.51
CA ILE A 75 14.49 6.20 7.46
C ILE A 75 13.42 5.57 6.57
N GLY A 76 13.47 5.86 5.27
CA GLY A 76 12.54 5.30 4.30
C GLY A 76 12.86 3.84 3.92
N LYS A 77 11.99 3.25 3.10
CA LYS A 77 12.19 1.94 2.48
C LYS A 77 13.61 1.88 1.83
N PRO A 78 14.41 0.81 2.00
CA PRO A 78 14.03 -0.53 2.44
C PRO A 78 14.05 -0.77 3.96
N ASP A 79 14.17 0.26 4.79
CA ASP A 79 14.00 0.10 6.24
C ASP A 79 12.58 -0.40 6.58
N PRO A 80 12.42 -1.41 7.44
CA PRO A 80 11.11 -2.02 7.72
C PRO A 80 10.22 -1.21 8.68
N THR A 81 10.75 -0.12 9.27
CA THR A 81 10.05 0.64 10.31
C THR A 81 8.70 1.18 9.84
N CYS A 82 8.56 1.56 8.57
CA CYS A 82 7.28 2.04 8.03
C CYS A 82 6.18 0.98 8.07
N TYR A 83 6.50 -0.29 7.78
CA TYR A 83 5.52 -1.38 7.81
C TYR A 83 5.18 -1.81 9.24
N ARG A 84 6.18 -1.87 10.14
CA ARG A 84 5.94 -2.16 11.57
C ARG A 84 5.06 -1.10 12.24
N LEU A 85 5.32 0.18 11.94
CA LEU A 85 4.47 1.28 12.37
C LEU A 85 3.04 1.15 11.80
N GLY A 86 2.90 0.60 10.60
CA GLY A 86 1.59 0.32 10.00
C GLY A 86 0.75 -0.67 10.81
N THR A 87 1.36 -1.78 11.21
CA THR A 87 0.74 -2.81 12.07
C THR A 87 0.36 -2.25 13.43
N GLU A 88 1.25 -1.46 14.04
CA GLU A 88 0.97 -0.74 15.29
C GLU A 88 -0.24 0.20 15.12
N ARG A 89 -0.26 1.01 14.04
CA ARG A 89 -1.39 1.91 13.76
C ARG A 89 -2.68 1.15 13.58
N LEU A 90 -2.67 -0.06 13.01
CA LEU A 90 -3.85 -0.91 12.90
C LEU A 90 -4.36 -1.40 14.26
N GLY A 91 -3.55 -1.33 15.31
CA GLY A 91 -3.86 -1.85 16.65
C GLY A 91 -3.72 -3.38 16.70
N LEU A 92 -2.89 -3.95 15.83
CA LEU A 92 -2.62 -5.37 15.77
C LEU A 92 -1.38 -5.71 16.61
N ASP A 93 -1.26 -6.99 16.97
CA ASP A 93 -0.05 -7.52 17.59
C ASP A 93 1.16 -7.32 16.64
N PRO A 94 2.35 -6.98 17.14
CA PRO A 94 3.56 -6.85 16.31
C PRO A 94 3.86 -8.08 15.44
N GLU A 95 3.50 -9.28 15.91
CA GLU A 95 3.68 -10.56 15.24
C GLU A 95 2.46 -10.98 14.41
N ALA A 96 1.46 -10.10 14.25
CA ALA A 96 0.31 -10.37 13.41
C ALA A 96 0.74 -10.63 11.96
N ALA A 97 0.11 -11.63 11.34
CA ALA A 97 0.34 -11.93 9.93
C ALA A 97 -0.18 -10.78 9.06
N MET A 98 0.74 -10.14 8.33
CA MET A 98 0.44 -9.04 7.42
C MET A 98 0.77 -9.41 5.98
N LEU A 99 -0.08 -8.94 5.06
CA LEU A 99 0.13 -9.01 3.62
C LEU A 99 0.41 -7.59 3.08
N VAL A 100 1.53 -7.43 2.40
CA VAL A 100 1.91 -6.20 1.69
C VAL A 100 1.67 -6.39 0.20
N LEU A 101 0.98 -5.45 -0.44
CA LEU A 101 0.88 -5.35 -1.89
C LEU A 101 1.81 -4.22 -2.33
N GLU A 102 2.84 -4.52 -3.11
CA GLU A 102 3.86 -3.51 -3.44
C GLU A 102 4.51 -3.73 -4.81
N ASP A 103 4.86 -2.64 -5.51
CA ASP A 103 5.41 -2.67 -6.86
C ASP A 103 6.87 -2.21 -6.97
N ALA A 104 7.45 -1.72 -5.87
CA ALA A 104 8.81 -1.20 -5.80
C ALA A 104 9.75 -2.15 -5.04
N PRO A 105 10.94 -2.49 -5.59
CA PRO A 105 11.93 -3.34 -4.91
C PRO A 105 12.31 -2.89 -3.50
N ALA A 106 12.38 -1.57 -3.25
CA ALA A 106 12.67 -1.04 -1.93
C ALA A 106 11.55 -1.35 -0.92
N GLY A 107 10.29 -1.22 -1.34
CA GLY A 107 9.15 -1.55 -0.48
C GLY A 107 8.99 -3.05 -0.26
N ILE A 108 9.24 -3.86 -1.28
CA ILE A 108 9.24 -5.32 -1.14
C ILE A 108 10.26 -5.73 -0.07
N ARG A 109 11.52 -5.26 -0.18
CA ARG A 109 12.55 -5.53 0.81
C ARG A 109 12.18 -5.05 2.21
N ALA A 110 11.57 -3.87 2.35
CA ALA A 110 11.09 -3.38 3.63
C ALA A 110 9.98 -4.27 4.23
N GLY A 111 9.03 -4.73 3.41
CA GLY A 111 7.97 -5.65 3.86
C GLY A 111 8.54 -6.99 4.32
N LYS A 112 9.49 -7.55 3.56
CA LYS A 112 10.20 -8.78 3.94
C LYS A 112 11.02 -8.61 5.21
N ALA A 113 11.76 -7.50 5.34
CA ALA A 113 12.53 -7.18 6.54
C ALA A 113 11.65 -6.93 7.78
N ALA A 114 10.37 -6.57 7.58
CA ALA A 114 9.37 -6.48 8.65
C ALA A 114 8.77 -7.84 9.06
N GLY A 115 9.15 -8.94 8.38
CA GLY A 115 8.62 -10.28 8.63
C GLY A 115 7.32 -10.59 7.89
N TYR A 116 6.89 -9.74 6.96
CA TYR A 116 5.60 -9.86 6.29
C TYR A 116 5.66 -10.67 5.00
N LYS A 117 4.47 -11.11 4.58
CA LYS A 117 4.28 -11.67 3.24
C LYS A 117 4.06 -10.53 2.25
N VAL A 118 4.66 -10.64 1.07
CA VAL A 118 4.64 -9.58 0.06
C VAL A 118 4.20 -10.14 -1.28
N VAL A 119 3.19 -9.52 -1.86
CA VAL A 119 2.81 -9.67 -3.27
C VAL A 119 3.48 -8.55 -4.05
N GLY A 120 4.38 -8.92 -4.96
CA GLY A 120 5.04 -8.00 -5.90
C GLY A 120 4.15 -7.73 -7.11
N LEU A 121 3.86 -6.46 -7.40
CA LEU A 121 3.11 -6.04 -8.58
C LEU A 121 4.06 -5.57 -9.69
N THR A 122 3.84 -5.99 -10.94
CA THR A 122 4.70 -5.60 -12.08
C THR A 122 4.19 -4.36 -12.79
N THR A 123 3.71 -3.37 -12.03
CA THR A 123 3.08 -2.14 -12.54
C THR A 123 4.12 -1.08 -12.89
N THR A 124 5.18 -1.00 -12.08
CA THR A 124 6.30 -0.06 -12.27
C THR A 124 7.60 -0.79 -12.60
N HIS A 125 7.85 -1.95 -11.98
CA HIS A 125 9.08 -2.72 -12.15
C HIS A 125 8.81 -4.07 -12.83
N SER A 126 9.84 -4.63 -13.45
CA SER A 126 9.76 -5.94 -14.11
C SER A 126 9.53 -7.08 -13.11
N SER A 127 9.00 -8.21 -13.60
CA SER A 127 8.82 -9.43 -12.82
C SER A 127 10.13 -9.88 -12.14
N ASP A 128 11.26 -9.80 -12.84
CA ASP A 128 12.55 -10.22 -12.28
C ASP A 128 12.99 -9.30 -11.15
N GLN A 129 12.85 -7.98 -11.30
CA GLN A 129 13.18 -7.02 -10.24
C GLN A 129 12.35 -7.22 -8.96
N VAL A 130 11.05 -7.53 -9.10
CA VAL A 130 10.20 -7.79 -7.91
C VAL A 130 10.51 -9.14 -7.27
N LYS A 131 10.84 -10.17 -8.06
CA LYS A 131 11.29 -11.48 -7.56
C LYS A 131 12.62 -11.38 -6.81
N GLU A 132 13.61 -10.73 -7.42
CA GLU A 132 14.93 -10.50 -6.81
C GLU A 132 14.84 -9.69 -5.52
N ALA A 133 13.84 -8.81 -5.40
CA ALA A 133 13.57 -8.07 -4.17
C ALA A 133 12.98 -8.92 -3.04
N GLY A 134 12.53 -10.15 -3.33
CA GLY A 134 12.05 -11.12 -2.34
C GLY A 134 10.54 -11.23 -2.22
N ALA A 135 9.76 -10.84 -3.24
CA ALA A 135 8.32 -11.05 -3.26
C ALA A 135 7.95 -12.54 -3.11
N ASP A 136 6.93 -12.86 -2.31
CA ASP A 136 6.44 -14.23 -2.13
C ASP A 136 5.56 -14.67 -3.32
N TRP A 137 4.84 -13.73 -3.93
CA TRP A 137 4.05 -13.91 -5.14
C TRP A 137 4.25 -12.74 -6.08
N VAL A 138 4.08 -12.95 -7.39
CA VAL A 138 4.20 -11.88 -8.39
C VAL A 138 2.95 -11.83 -9.25
N LEU A 139 2.30 -10.67 -9.26
CA LEU A 139 1.08 -10.42 -10.00
C LEU A 139 1.26 -9.24 -10.94
N LYS A 140 0.43 -9.18 -11.98
CA LYS A 140 0.47 -8.06 -12.92
C LYS A 140 0.03 -6.75 -12.27
N ASP A 141 -1.12 -6.77 -11.61
CA ASP A 141 -1.76 -5.63 -10.96
C ASP A 141 -2.79 -6.13 -9.92
N LEU A 142 -3.62 -5.24 -9.37
CA LEU A 142 -4.57 -5.58 -8.32
C LEU A 142 -5.82 -6.31 -8.82
N SER A 143 -6.05 -6.42 -10.14
CA SER A 143 -7.18 -7.21 -10.67
C SER A 143 -7.05 -8.71 -10.38
N SER A 144 -5.84 -9.16 -10.05
CA SER A 144 -5.51 -10.51 -9.62
C SER A 144 -5.71 -10.76 -8.12
N VAL A 145 -6.13 -9.77 -7.34
CA VAL A 145 -6.26 -9.86 -5.87
C VAL A 145 -7.72 -9.71 -5.47
N ARG A 146 -8.29 -10.71 -4.80
CA ARG A 146 -9.70 -10.69 -4.38
C ARG A 146 -9.87 -11.00 -2.90
N TYR A 147 -10.67 -10.21 -2.20
CA TYR A 147 -11.12 -10.53 -0.85
C TYR A 147 -12.17 -11.65 -0.88
N LEU A 148 -11.96 -12.70 -0.10
CA LEU A 148 -12.89 -13.84 -0.01
C LEU A 148 -13.73 -13.85 1.26
N GLY A 149 -13.24 -13.21 2.33
CA GLY A 149 -13.92 -13.23 3.62
C GLY A 149 -12.97 -13.00 4.78
N ARG A 150 -13.55 -12.83 5.97
CA ARG A 150 -12.83 -12.66 7.22
C ARG A 150 -13.32 -13.70 8.20
N ASP A 151 -12.39 -14.41 8.82
CA ASP A 151 -12.72 -15.33 9.89
C ASP A 151 -13.15 -14.53 11.13
N GLU A 152 -14.37 -14.78 11.61
CA GLU A 152 -14.97 -13.98 12.70
C GLU A 152 -14.27 -14.19 14.06
N LYS A 153 -13.61 -15.34 14.26
CA LYS A 153 -12.99 -15.69 15.54
C LYS A 153 -11.58 -15.12 15.67
N THR A 154 -10.82 -15.23 14.60
CA THR A 154 -9.40 -14.83 14.54
C THR A 154 -9.21 -13.44 13.95
N GLY A 155 -10.21 -12.94 13.21
CA GLY A 155 -10.10 -11.72 12.44
C GLY A 155 -9.24 -11.85 11.18
N ALA A 156 -8.74 -13.05 10.85
CA ALA A 156 -7.88 -13.30 9.70
C ALA A 156 -8.62 -13.03 8.38
N VAL A 157 -7.91 -12.41 7.44
CA VAL A 157 -8.44 -12.03 6.12
C VAL A 157 -8.02 -13.08 5.10
N ASN A 158 -8.99 -13.64 4.39
CA ASN A 158 -8.75 -14.57 3.28
C ASN A 158 -8.71 -13.78 1.97
N ILE A 159 -7.59 -13.86 1.27
CA ILE A 159 -7.36 -13.24 -0.03
C ILE A 159 -7.07 -14.35 -1.05
N GLU A 160 -7.70 -14.26 -2.22
CA GLU A 160 -7.34 -15.03 -3.40
C GLU A 160 -6.33 -14.25 -4.24
N LEU A 161 -5.26 -14.93 -4.66
CA LEU A 161 -4.30 -14.44 -5.64
C LEU A 161 -4.45 -15.29 -6.90
N SER A 162 -4.78 -14.67 -8.03
CA SER A 162 -4.96 -15.36 -9.30
C SER A 162 -3.88 -14.98 -10.32
N GLY A 163 -3.34 -15.97 -11.02
CA GLY A 163 -2.23 -15.75 -11.97
C GLY A 163 -0.86 -15.51 -11.32
N ALA A 164 -0.70 -15.89 -10.04
CA ALA A 164 0.57 -15.91 -9.32
C ALA A 164 1.43 -17.13 -9.68
#